data_AF-A0A5D2GG08-F1
#
_entry.id   AF-A0A5D2GG08-F1
#
_cell.length_a   1.000
_cell.length_b   1.000
_cell.length_c   1.000
_cell.angle_alpha   90.00
_cell.angle_beta   90.00
_cell.angle_gamma   90.00
#
_symmetry.space_group_name_H-M   'P 1'
#
loop_
_entity.id
_entity.type
_entity.pdbx_description
1 polymer ?
#
loop_
_entity_poly.entity_id
_entity_poly.type
_entity_poly.pdbx_seq_one_letter_code
_entity_poly.pdbx_strand_id
1 'polypeptide(L)'
;MEIQHGHEVDEAFDAIGYKKGSAVIRMLQEYIGDEIFQKSLSFYIRRYAWSNARTEDLWSVLSEVTGIQVNSMMDSWTKQKGYPVISVKSKDHILEFEQSQFLLSGFHGDGQWIVPITLCFGSYDRIKSFLLESKSENLDASELFPTSDEQNEDEYGEASWIKVNIGQSGFYRVKYGDELHARLRKAIEKGFLSVTDKYGILDDRYALCVACEQSLSSLLLLMDVYRKESDYIILSKLIDVCYNVLEVLRDAIPELTNALKEIFINILLCSANA
;
A
#
# COMPACT_ATOMS: atom_id res chain seq x y z
N MET A 1 -9.63 21.18 10.14
CA MET A 1 -10.22 22.33 9.43
C MET A 1 -11.31 22.86 10.35
N GLU A 2 -11.19 24.08 10.83
CA GLU A 2 -12.28 24.70 11.59
C GLU A 2 -13.24 25.33 10.59
N ILE A 3 -14.51 24.91 10.62
CA ILE A 3 -15.56 25.46 9.76
C ILE A 3 -16.03 26.76 10.40
N GLN A 4 -15.79 27.88 9.72
CA GLN A 4 -16.17 29.22 10.17
C GLN A 4 -17.43 29.71 9.45
N HIS A 5 -17.70 29.20 8.25
CA HIS A 5 -18.82 29.63 7.43
C HIS A 5 -19.71 28.46 6.96
N GLY A 6 -21.01 28.70 6.85
CA GLY A 6 -22.00 27.64 6.54
C GLY A 6 -21.76 26.89 5.23
N HIS A 7 -21.13 27.53 4.23
CA HIS A 7 -20.80 26.87 2.95
C HIS A 7 -19.61 25.90 3.06
N GLU A 8 -18.72 26.10 4.02
CA GLU A 8 -17.57 25.21 4.28
C GLU A 8 -18.02 23.89 4.92
N VAL A 9 -19.26 23.82 5.42
CA VAL A 9 -19.86 22.59 5.94
C VAL A 9 -20.03 21.57 4.81
N ASP A 10 -20.57 21.99 3.67
CA ASP A 10 -20.78 21.11 2.52
C ASP A 10 -19.44 20.65 1.93
N GLU A 11 -18.41 21.51 1.97
CA GLU A 11 -17.04 21.16 1.57
C GLU A 11 -16.37 20.15 2.51
N ALA A 12 -16.74 20.15 3.80
CA ALA A 12 -16.27 19.16 4.76
C ALA A 12 -16.90 17.77 4.56
N PHE A 13 -18.05 17.69 3.87
CA PHE A 13 -18.72 16.44 3.51
C PHE A 13 -18.32 15.92 2.12
N ASP A 14 -17.02 15.94 1.81
CA ASP A 14 -16.51 15.45 0.54
C ASP A 14 -16.27 13.92 0.53
N ALA A 15 -16.51 13.28 -0.63
CA ALA A 15 -16.27 11.85 -0.78
C ALA A 15 -14.80 11.46 -0.56
N ILE A 16 -13.87 12.41 -0.73
CA ILE A 16 -12.44 12.22 -0.52
C ILE A 16 -12.14 12.10 0.98
N GLY A 17 -12.70 12.97 1.82
CA GLY A 17 -12.59 12.96 3.26
C GLY A 17 -13.16 11.68 3.87
N TYR A 18 -14.33 11.23 3.41
CA TYR A 18 -14.90 9.94 3.85
C TYR A 18 -14.01 8.75 3.50
N LYS A 19 -13.53 8.67 2.25
CA LYS A 19 -12.66 7.58 1.80
C LYS A 19 -11.33 7.58 2.58
N LYS A 20 -10.66 8.73 2.69
CA LYS A 20 -9.42 8.86 3.47
C LYS A 20 -9.65 8.52 4.94
N GLY A 21 -10.70 9.06 5.56
CA GLY A 21 -11.04 8.80 6.96
C GLY A 21 -11.23 7.31 7.22
N SER A 22 -12.03 6.63 6.39
CA SER A 22 -12.25 5.18 6.52
C SER A 22 -10.97 4.35 6.38
N ALA A 23 -10.11 4.68 5.41
CA ALA A 23 -8.86 3.97 5.19
C ALA A 23 -7.85 4.19 6.33
N VAL A 24 -7.75 5.42 6.84
CA VAL A 24 -6.89 5.77 7.98
C VAL A 24 -7.36 5.08 9.28
N ILE A 25 -8.68 4.98 9.50
CA ILE A 25 -9.23 4.20 10.62
C ILE A 25 -8.94 2.71 10.48
N ARG A 26 -9.11 2.14 9.27
CA ARG A 26 -8.79 0.73 9.01
C ARG A 26 -7.32 0.44 9.28
N MET A 27 -6.40 1.30 8.81
CA MET A 27 -4.97 1.19 9.09
C MET A 27 -4.68 1.19 10.60
N LEU A 28 -5.34 2.08 11.36
CA LEU A 28 -5.18 2.12 12.82
C LEU A 28 -5.69 0.83 13.48
N GLN A 29 -6.87 0.35 13.07
CA GLN A 29 -7.45 -0.91 13.56
C GLN A 29 -6.50 -2.08 13.32
N GLU A 30 -5.91 -2.18 12.13
CA GLU A 30 -4.98 -3.24 11.76
C GLU A 30 -3.68 -3.17 12.55
N TYR A 31 -3.22 -1.96 12.88
CA TYR A 31 -2.03 -1.76 13.71
C TYR A 31 -2.25 -2.14 15.17
N ILE A 32 -3.39 -1.76 15.77
CA ILE A 32 -3.66 -2.01 17.20
C ILE A 32 -4.38 -3.34 17.47
N GLY A 33 -4.93 -3.97 16.43
CA GLY A 33 -5.71 -5.22 16.50
C GLY A 33 -7.20 -5.02 16.74
N ASP A 34 -8.01 -5.87 16.12
CA ASP A 34 -9.48 -5.81 16.11
C ASP A 34 -10.10 -5.77 17.51
N GLU A 35 -9.66 -6.64 18.41
CA GLU A 35 -10.23 -6.73 19.76
C GLU A 35 -9.99 -5.45 20.56
N ILE A 36 -8.78 -4.91 20.48
CA ILE A 36 -8.39 -3.69 21.19
C ILE A 36 -9.12 -2.49 20.58
N PHE A 37 -9.23 -2.43 19.25
CA PHE A 37 -9.98 -1.39 18.56
C PHE A 37 -11.46 -1.39 18.95
N GLN A 38 -12.12 -2.55 18.89
CA GLN A 38 -13.54 -2.69 19.28
C GLN A 38 -13.77 -2.33 20.76
N LYS A 39 -12.89 -2.80 21.66
CA LYS A 39 -12.93 -2.45 23.08
C LYS A 39 -12.81 -0.93 23.27
N SER A 40 -11.84 -0.31 22.61
CA SER A 40 -11.61 1.14 22.68
C SER A 40 -12.82 1.94 22.19
N LEU A 41 -13.44 1.52 21.08
CA LEU A 41 -14.64 2.16 20.57
C LEU A 41 -15.83 2.02 21.53
N SER A 42 -15.99 0.85 22.17
CA SER A 42 -17.01 0.65 23.20
C SER A 42 -16.83 1.60 24.38
N PHE A 43 -15.59 1.78 24.85
CA PHE A 43 -15.27 2.74 25.91
C PHE A 43 -15.57 4.18 25.48
N TYR A 44 -15.16 4.57 24.27
CA TYR A 44 -15.39 5.91 23.73
C TYR A 44 -16.88 6.23 23.67
N ILE A 45 -17.70 5.35 23.07
CA ILE A 45 -19.15 5.55 22.93
C ILE A 45 -19.81 5.68 24.30
N ARG A 46 -19.43 4.86 25.28
CA ARG A 46 -19.99 4.94 26.65
C ARG A 46 -19.59 6.22 27.36
N ARG A 47 -18.34 6.66 27.21
CA ARG A 47 -17.78 7.83 27.91
C ARG A 47 -18.40 9.14 27.43
N TYR A 48 -18.66 9.25 26.12
CA TYR A 48 -19.24 10.46 25.51
C TYR A 48 -20.73 10.32 25.18
N ALA A 49 -21.40 9.28 25.71
CA ALA A 49 -22.82 9.09 25.53
C ALA A 49 -23.60 10.32 25.99
N TRP A 50 -24.54 10.77 25.15
CA TRP A 50 -25.40 11.95 25.40
C TRP A 50 -24.64 13.28 25.50
N SER A 51 -23.41 13.35 25.00
CA SER A 51 -22.58 14.55 24.93
C SER A 51 -21.94 14.69 23.54
N ASN A 52 -21.09 15.69 23.38
CA ASN A 52 -20.28 15.89 22.18
C ASN A 52 -18.84 15.42 22.41
N ALA A 53 -18.13 15.11 21.33
CA ALA A 53 -16.73 14.72 21.34
C ALA A 53 -15.98 15.40 20.19
N ARG A 54 -14.67 15.52 20.35
CA ARG A 54 -13.72 16.00 19.34
C ARG A 54 -12.82 14.86 18.87
N THR A 55 -12.08 15.10 17.80
CA THR A 55 -11.12 14.13 17.25
C THR A 55 -10.10 13.66 18.30
N GLU A 56 -9.62 14.59 19.14
CA GLU A 56 -8.65 14.31 20.19
C GLU A 56 -9.21 13.39 21.28
N ASP A 57 -10.53 13.42 21.52
CA ASP A 57 -11.19 12.57 22.52
C ASP A 57 -11.11 11.09 22.11
N LEU A 58 -11.33 10.80 20.82
CA LEU A 58 -11.20 9.44 20.31
C LEU A 58 -9.78 8.91 20.49
N TRP A 59 -8.77 9.67 20.06
CA TRP A 59 -7.37 9.27 20.17
C TRP A 59 -6.93 9.08 21.62
N SER A 60 -7.44 9.92 22.53
CA SER A 60 -7.14 9.80 23.96
C SER A 60 -7.69 8.51 24.55
N VAL A 61 -8.92 8.12 24.18
CA VAL A 61 -9.49 6.83 24.62
C VAL A 61 -8.70 5.64 24.05
N LEU A 62 -8.33 5.68 22.77
CA LEU A 62 -7.51 4.61 22.17
C LEU A 62 -6.14 4.52 22.84
N SER A 63 -5.50 5.66 23.14
CA SER A 63 -4.21 5.70 23.84
C SER A 63 -4.31 5.13 25.26
N GLU A 64 -5.39 5.41 25.99
CA GLU A 64 -5.65 4.87 27.33
C GLU A 64 -5.80 3.34 27.32
N VAL A 65 -6.50 2.79 26.33
CA VAL A 65 -6.76 1.34 26.25
C VAL A 65 -5.56 0.56 25.72
N THR A 66 -4.83 1.12 24.75
CA THR A 66 -3.67 0.47 24.10
C THR A 66 -2.36 0.66 24.86
N GLY A 67 -2.22 1.75 25.61
CA GLY A 67 -0.94 2.19 26.18
C GLY A 67 0.03 2.80 25.16
N ILE A 68 -0.39 2.98 23.91
CA ILE A 68 0.40 3.55 22.81
C ILE A 68 0.02 5.01 22.62
N GLN A 69 0.95 5.87 22.19
CA GLN A 69 0.66 7.25 21.83
C GLN A 69 -0.08 7.34 20.47
N VAL A 70 -1.37 7.00 20.45
CA VAL A 70 -2.19 7.04 19.22
C VAL A 70 -2.36 8.48 18.71
N ASN A 71 -2.41 9.46 19.61
CA ASN A 71 -2.59 10.88 19.25
C ASN A 71 -1.51 11.39 18.29
N SER A 72 -0.23 11.16 18.59
CA SER A 72 0.87 11.65 17.74
C SER A 72 0.82 11.02 16.35
N MET A 73 0.55 9.72 16.27
CA MET A 73 0.38 9.02 15.01
C MET A 73 -0.78 9.61 14.21
N MET A 74 -1.98 9.66 14.79
CA MET A 74 -3.20 10.04 14.06
C MET A 74 -3.25 11.53 13.72
N ASP A 75 -2.59 12.38 14.50
CA ASP A 75 -2.38 13.79 14.15
C ASP A 75 -1.61 13.91 12.84
N SER A 76 -0.58 13.09 12.62
CA SER A 76 0.17 13.08 11.35
C SER A 76 -0.71 12.67 10.16
N TRP A 77 -1.79 11.90 10.35
CA TRP A 77 -2.67 11.49 9.25
C TRP A 77 -3.82 12.47 8.97
N THR A 78 -4.30 13.15 10.03
CA THR A 78 -5.53 13.95 9.99
C THR A 78 -5.28 15.45 9.86
N LYS A 79 -4.11 15.95 10.28
CA LYS A 79 -3.79 17.39 10.27
C LYS A 79 -3.05 17.88 9.02
N GLN A 80 -2.65 16.97 8.12
CA GLN A 80 -2.01 17.32 6.85
C GLN A 80 -2.67 16.63 5.64
N LYS A 81 -2.46 17.24 4.47
CA LYS A 81 -2.99 16.76 3.19
C LYS A 81 -2.08 15.69 2.58
N GLY A 82 -2.66 14.81 1.77
CA GLY A 82 -1.93 13.74 1.08
C GLY A 82 -1.71 12.50 1.95
N TYR A 83 -0.76 11.67 1.49
CA TYR A 83 -0.32 10.41 2.06
C TYR A 83 1.10 10.07 1.55
N PRO A 84 1.85 9.18 2.22
CA PRO A 84 3.20 8.85 1.82
C PRO A 84 3.28 7.73 0.77
N VAL A 85 4.38 7.73 0.02
CA VAL A 85 4.95 6.54 -0.60
C VAL A 85 6.14 6.08 0.24
N ILE A 86 6.22 4.78 0.47
CA ILE A 86 7.30 4.12 1.21
C ILE A 86 8.20 3.41 0.20
N SER A 87 9.40 3.93 0.01
CA SER A 87 10.45 3.27 -0.75
C SER A 87 11.12 2.21 0.11
N VAL A 88 11.24 1.00 -0.44
CA VAL A 88 11.84 -0.15 0.26
C VAL A 88 12.92 -0.77 -0.62
N LYS A 89 14.14 -0.81 -0.10
CA LYS A 89 15.29 -1.44 -0.75
C LYS A 89 15.90 -2.48 0.17
N SER A 90 16.58 -3.46 -0.41
CA SER A 90 17.33 -4.46 0.32
C SER A 90 18.81 -4.29 0.01
N LYS A 91 19.65 -4.27 1.04
CA LYS A 91 21.10 -4.27 0.91
C LYS A 91 21.69 -5.08 2.05
N ASP A 92 22.44 -6.14 1.73
CA ASP A 92 23.15 -6.96 2.73
C ASP A 92 22.24 -7.42 3.89
N HIS A 93 21.05 -7.93 3.58
CA HIS A 93 20.01 -8.36 4.55
C HIS A 93 19.37 -7.25 5.40
N ILE A 94 19.70 -5.99 5.13
CA ILE A 94 19.07 -4.83 5.74
C ILE A 94 18.00 -4.30 4.78
N LEU A 95 16.78 -4.10 5.30
CA LEU A 95 15.74 -3.40 4.58
C LEU A 95 15.80 -1.92 4.94
N GLU A 96 16.03 -1.09 3.92
CA GLU A 96 16.05 0.36 4.03
C GLU A 96 14.66 0.88 3.66
N PHE A 97 13.99 1.53 4.61
CA PHE A 97 12.70 2.19 4.41
C PHE A 97 12.92 3.70 4.33
N GLU A 98 12.33 4.35 3.34
CA GLU A 98 12.31 5.81 3.21
C GLU A 98 10.90 6.27 2.84
N GLN A 99 10.39 7.29 3.54
CA GLN A 99 9.10 7.89 3.23
C GLN A 99 9.25 9.26 2.55
N SER A 100 8.35 9.53 1.62
CA SER A 100 8.13 10.85 1.05
C SER A 100 6.65 11.04 0.73
N GLN A 101 6.19 12.29 0.63
CA GLN A 101 4.82 12.56 0.21
C GLN A 101 4.64 12.16 -1.26
N PHE A 102 3.64 11.32 -1.54
CA PHE A 102 3.29 10.91 -2.90
C PHE A 102 2.47 11.99 -3.60
N LEU A 103 2.93 12.42 -4.78
CA LEU A 103 2.23 13.35 -5.66
C LEU A 103 2.24 12.81 -7.09
N LEU A 104 1.11 12.89 -7.79
CA LEU A 104 1.01 12.45 -9.20
C LEU A 104 1.89 13.27 -10.15
N SER A 105 2.38 14.43 -9.72
CA SER A 105 3.31 15.25 -10.49
C SER A 105 4.75 14.69 -10.51
N GLY A 106 5.04 13.66 -9.71
CA GLY A 106 6.38 13.10 -9.57
C GLY A 106 7.32 13.91 -8.68
N PHE A 107 6.88 15.05 -8.15
CA PHE A 107 7.59 15.79 -7.11
C PHE A 107 7.34 15.16 -5.74
N HIS A 108 8.29 15.32 -4.82
CA HIS A 108 8.12 14.93 -3.44
C HIS A 108 7.81 16.16 -2.59
N GLY A 109 6.71 16.10 -1.85
CA GLY A 109 6.41 17.11 -0.83
C GLY A 109 7.12 16.81 0.49
N ASP A 110 7.07 17.79 1.39
CA ASP A 110 7.73 17.74 2.70
C ASP A 110 6.89 17.07 3.81
N GLY A 111 5.74 16.47 3.44
CA GLY A 111 4.89 15.75 4.39
C GLY A 111 5.60 14.55 5.00
N GLN A 112 5.40 14.34 6.30
CA GLN A 112 5.95 13.20 7.05
C GLN A 112 4.87 12.61 7.96
N TRP A 113 4.76 11.29 7.96
CA TRP A 113 3.76 10.55 8.73
C TRP A 113 4.43 9.59 9.70
N ILE A 114 3.74 9.26 10.78
CA ILE A 114 4.08 8.08 11.59
C ILE A 114 3.32 6.92 10.96
N VAL A 115 4.05 6.05 10.26
CA VAL A 115 3.45 5.01 9.42
C VAL A 115 3.55 3.65 10.11
N PRO A 116 2.42 2.98 10.42
CA PRO A 116 2.46 1.60 10.89
C PRO A 116 2.78 0.67 9.70
N ILE A 117 4.04 0.28 9.59
CA ILE A 117 4.53 -0.62 8.55
C ILE A 117 4.21 -2.05 8.97
N THR A 118 3.53 -2.79 8.08
CA THR A 118 3.39 -4.25 8.15
C THR A 118 4.14 -4.89 6.99
N LEU A 119 4.81 -6.00 7.23
CA LEU A 119 5.46 -6.76 6.17
C LEU A 119 5.56 -8.26 6.48
N CYS A 120 5.56 -9.09 5.43
CA CYS A 120 5.77 -10.52 5.54
C CYS A 120 6.91 -11.02 4.64
N PHE A 121 7.50 -12.14 5.03
CA PHE A 121 8.70 -12.72 4.42
C PHE A 121 8.42 -14.14 3.94
N GLY A 122 8.22 -14.31 2.63
CA GLY A 122 7.99 -15.60 1.96
C GLY A 122 6.66 -16.30 2.30
N SER A 123 6.09 -16.02 3.47
CA SER A 123 4.79 -16.51 3.94
C SER A 123 4.11 -15.44 4.79
N TYR A 124 2.77 -15.44 4.76
CA TYR A 124 1.92 -14.63 5.63
C TYR A 124 1.94 -15.05 7.11
N ASP A 125 2.62 -16.15 7.45
CA ASP A 125 2.85 -16.52 8.86
C ASP A 125 4.06 -15.80 9.47
N ARG A 126 4.97 -15.28 8.63
CA ARG A 126 6.20 -14.59 9.04
C ARG A 126 6.01 -13.08 8.92
N ILE A 127 5.15 -12.53 9.77
CA ILE A 127 4.80 -11.10 9.79
C ILE A 127 5.71 -10.34 10.77
N LYS A 128 6.12 -9.14 10.36
CA LYS A 128 6.76 -8.13 11.20
C LYS A 128 6.02 -6.81 11.06
N SER A 129 5.86 -6.09 12.15
CA SER A 129 5.26 -4.76 12.17
C SER A 129 6.07 -3.80 13.03
N PHE A 130 6.18 -2.54 12.60
CA PHE A 130 6.84 -1.48 13.35
C PHE A 130 6.33 -0.10 12.92
N LEU A 131 6.67 0.94 13.69
CA LEU A 131 6.37 2.32 13.32
C LEU A 131 7.55 2.97 12.62
N LEU A 132 7.34 3.44 11.40
CA LEU A 132 8.26 4.34 10.73
C LEU A 132 7.92 5.77 11.20
N GLU A 133 8.64 6.26 12.20
CA GLU A 133 8.41 7.58 12.79
C GLU A 133 9.23 8.67 12.09
N SER A 134 10.41 8.29 11.62
CA SER A 134 11.34 9.17 10.95
C SER A 134 11.25 9.07 9.42
N LYS A 135 11.96 9.95 8.72
CA LYS A 135 11.98 9.95 7.24
C LYS A 135 12.54 8.65 6.67
N SER A 136 13.47 8.01 7.36
CA SER A 136 14.08 6.76 6.93
C SER A 136 14.51 5.90 8.11
N GLU A 137 14.28 4.61 8.04
CA GLU A 137 14.70 3.64 9.05
C GLU A 137 15.21 2.37 8.40
N ASN A 138 16.16 1.72 9.08
CA ASN A 138 16.72 0.45 8.66
C ASN A 138 16.18 -0.66 9.55
N LEU A 139 15.73 -1.73 8.91
CA LEU A 139 15.26 -2.92 9.58
C LEU A 139 16.22 -4.06 9.28
N ASP A 140 16.88 -4.56 10.32
CA ASP A 140 17.63 -5.80 10.21
C ASP A 140 16.64 -6.95 9.95
N ALA A 141 16.81 -7.58 8.78
CA ALA A 141 16.02 -8.71 8.34
C ALA A 141 16.86 -9.99 8.27
N SER A 142 18.06 -10.01 8.86
CA SER A 142 18.96 -11.18 8.89
C SER A 142 18.27 -12.44 9.42
N GLU A 143 17.48 -12.32 10.50
CA GLU A 143 16.69 -13.40 11.10
C GLU A 143 15.54 -13.91 10.20
N LEU A 144 15.22 -13.15 9.14
CA LEU A 144 14.10 -13.41 8.25
C LEU A 144 14.57 -14.10 6.96
N PHE A 145 15.85 -14.02 6.64
CA PHE A 145 16.48 -14.81 5.59
C PHE A 145 16.82 -16.22 6.12
N PRO A 146 16.75 -17.28 5.27
CA PRO A 146 17.12 -18.63 5.68
C PRO A 146 18.59 -18.70 6.11
N THR A 147 18.89 -19.48 7.14
CA THR A 147 20.27 -19.81 7.51
C THR A 147 20.89 -20.78 6.51
N SER A 148 22.22 -20.75 6.37
CA SER A 148 22.99 -21.51 5.38
C SER A 148 22.83 -23.04 5.44
N ASP A 149 22.21 -23.59 6.48
CA ASP A 149 22.02 -25.03 6.67
C ASP A 149 20.72 -25.56 6.00
N GLU A 150 19.86 -24.68 5.47
CA GLU A 150 18.62 -25.02 4.73
C GLU A 150 18.78 -24.89 3.20
N GLN A 151 19.99 -25.14 2.68
CA GLN A 151 20.30 -25.10 1.24
C GLN A 151 19.75 -26.33 0.49
N ASN A 152 18.43 -26.43 0.37
CA ASN A 152 17.84 -26.98 -0.84
C ASN A 152 17.50 -25.79 -1.75
N GLU A 153 18.40 -25.45 -2.66
CA GLU A 153 18.23 -24.33 -3.61
C GLU A 153 16.93 -24.45 -4.42
N ASP A 154 16.41 -25.67 -4.62
CA ASP A 154 15.16 -25.94 -5.32
C ASP A 154 13.89 -25.67 -4.48
N GLU A 155 13.98 -25.61 -3.15
CA GLU A 155 12.84 -25.38 -2.24
C GLU A 155 12.87 -23.96 -1.63
N TYR A 156 14.06 -23.38 -1.41
CA TYR A 156 14.24 -22.07 -0.75
C TYR A 156 14.88 -20.98 -1.63
N GLY A 157 15.52 -21.34 -2.75
CA GLY A 157 15.97 -20.38 -3.77
C GLY A 157 14.81 -19.64 -4.46
N GLU A 158 13.57 -20.05 -4.14
CA GLU A 158 12.37 -19.75 -4.89
C GLU A 158 11.31 -18.91 -4.15
N ALA A 159 11.49 -18.59 -2.86
CA ALA A 159 10.43 -17.99 -2.02
C ALA A 159 10.84 -16.86 -1.04
N SER A 160 12.01 -16.23 -1.18
CA SER A 160 12.39 -15.08 -0.33
C SER A 160 11.83 -13.74 -0.82
N TRP A 161 10.52 -13.69 -1.07
CA TRP A 161 9.82 -12.44 -1.40
C TRP A 161 9.42 -11.68 -0.14
N ILE A 162 9.29 -10.36 -0.25
CA ILE A 162 8.87 -9.49 0.84
C ILE A 162 7.69 -8.67 0.37
N LYS A 163 6.57 -8.74 1.09
CA LYS A 163 5.40 -7.88 0.86
C LYS A 163 5.26 -6.93 2.03
N VAL A 164 5.36 -5.64 1.74
CA VAL A 164 5.06 -4.54 2.66
C VAL A 164 3.63 -4.05 2.43
N ASN A 165 2.98 -3.53 3.47
CA ASN A 165 1.56 -3.15 3.50
C ASN A 165 0.65 -4.35 3.25
N ILE A 166 0.74 -5.37 4.10
CA ILE A 166 -0.02 -6.63 3.97
C ILE A 166 -1.52 -6.32 3.90
N GLY A 167 -2.22 -6.89 2.91
CA GLY A 167 -3.66 -6.72 2.73
C GLY A 167 -4.07 -5.30 2.32
N GLN A 168 -3.12 -4.44 1.94
CA GLN A 168 -3.34 -3.02 1.62
C GLN A 168 -4.16 -2.32 2.71
N SER A 169 -3.86 -2.63 3.97
CA SER A 169 -4.52 -2.06 5.15
C SER A 169 -4.03 -0.66 5.48
N GLY A 170 -2.76 -0.36 5.16
CA GLY A 170 -2.15 0.95 5.34
C GLY A 170 -2.53 1.95 4.26
N PHE A 171 -2.79 3.20 4.66
CA PHE A 171 -3.12 4.29 3.74
C PHE A 171 -1.84 4.93 3.13
N TYR A 172 -1.01 4.10 2.50
CA TYR A 172 0.24 4.51 1.86
C TYR A 172 0.59 3.58 0.70
N ARG A 173 1.41 4.08 -0.23
CA ARG A 173 1.90 3.28 -1.38
C ARG A 173 3.26 2.68 -1.08
N VAL A 174 3.61 1.59 -1.76
CA VAL A 174 4.94 0.98 -1.65
C VAL A 174 5.69 0.99 -2.97
N LYS A 175 6.92 1.51 -2.94
CA LYS A 175 7.88 1.49 -4.04
C LYS A 175 9.02 0.53 -3.72
N TYR A 176 9.03 -0.63 -4.36
CA TYR A 176 10.09 -1.62 -4.20
C TYR A 176 11.29 -1.30 -5.10
N GLY A 177 12.50 -1.48 -4.58
CA GLY A 177 13.71 -1.57 -5.41
C GLY A 177 13.68 -2.78 -6.36
N ASP A 178 14.50 -2.73 -7.41
CA ASP A 178 14.45 -3.68 -8.53
C ASP A 178 14.59 -5.15 -8.10
N GLU A 179 15.48 -5.43 -7.15
CA GLU A 179 15.68 -6.78 -6.63
C GLU A 179 14.42 -7.33 -5.93
N LEU A 180 13.87 -6.56 -4.98
CA LEU A 180 12.66 -6.95 -4.26
C LEU A 180 11.47 -7.09 -5.21
N HIS A 181 11.37 -6.19 -6.20
CA HIS A 181 10.34 -6.24 -7.22
C HIS A 181 10.44 -7.51 -8.08
N ALA A 182 11.65 -7.91 -8.49
CA ALA A 182 11.85 -9.14 -9.25
C ALA A 182 11.42 -10.38 -8.45
N ARG A 183 11.69 -10.42 -7.14
CA ARG A 183 11.24 -11.50 -6.25
C ARG A 183 9.72 -11.50 -6.09
N LEU A 184 9.09 -10.33 -5.95
CA LEU A 184 7.62 -10.22 -5.91
C LEU A 184 6.96 -10.72 -7.20
N ARG A 185 7.52 -10.41 -8.38
CA ARG A 185 6.99 -10.92 -9.65
C ARG A 185 6.95 -12.44 -9.68
N LYS A 186 8.03 -13.12 -9.28
CA LYS A 186 8.07 -14.58 -9.16
C LYS A 186 7.03 -15.12 -8.16
N ALA A 187 6.82 -14.42 -7.05
CA ALA A 187 5.81 -14.80 -6.06
C ALA A 187 4.37 -14.70 -6.59
N ILE A 188 4.08 -13.69 -7.43
CA ILE A 188 2.80 -13.54 -8.12
C ILE A 188 2.59 -14.70 -9.10
N GLU A 189 3.59 -15.01 -9.94
CA GLU A 189 3.51 -16.09 -10.93
C GLU A 189 3.24 -17.45 -10.28
N LYS A 190 3.81 -17.69 -9.10
CA LYS A 190 3.61 -18.92 -8.32
C LYS A 190 2.34 -18.93 -7.48
N GLY A 191 1.60 -17.82 -7.41
CA GLY A 191 0.36 -17.72 -6.66
C GLY A 191 0.54 -17.65 -5.14
N PHE A 192 1.70 -17.20 -4.65
CA PHE A 192 1.98 -17.10 -3.21
C PHE A 192 1.34 -15.87 -2.54
N LEU A 193 0.92 -14.87 -3.31
CA LEU A 193 0.35 -13.63 -2.80
C LEU A 193 -1.18 -13.66 -2.81
N SER A 194 -1.77 -13.07 -1.76
CA SER A 194 -3.21 -12.88 -1.65
C SER A 194 -3.76 -12.02 -2.81
N VAL A 195 -5.05 -12.16 -3.10
CA VAL A 195 -5.74 -11.34 -4.12
C VAL A 195 -5.57 -9.84 -3.83
N THR A 196 -5.73 -9.43 -2.57
CA THR A 196 -5.62 -8.03 -2.16
C THR A 196 -4.20 -7.48 -2.33
N ASP A 197 -3.19 -8.28 -1.98
CA ASP A 197 -1.80 -7.85 -2.14
C ASP A 197 -1.39 -7.78 -3.61
N LYS A 198 -1.82 -8.73 -4.43
CA LYS A 198 -1.68 -8.69 -5.89
C LYS A 198 -2.28 -7.41 -6.47
N TYR A 199 -3.54 -7.14 -6.18
CA TYR A 199 -4.21 -5.89 -6.59
C TYR A 199 -3.42 -4.66 -6.16
N GLY A 200 -2.97 -4.63 -4.90
CA GLY A 200 -2.22 -3.52 -4.34
C GLY A 200 -0.89 -3.26 -5.04
N ILE A 201 -0.12 -4.32 -5.33
CA ILE A 201 1.14 -4.21 -6.05
C ILE A 201 0.91 -3.63 -7.45
N LEU A 202 -0.16 -4.05 -8.13
CA LEU A 202 -0.52 -3.52 -9.44
C LEU A 202 -0.96 -2.05 -9.37
N ASP A 203 -1.80 -1.68 -8.40
CA ASP A 203 -2.25 -0.31 -8.20
C ASP A 203 -1.09 0.64 -7.88
N ASP A 204 -0.19 0.23 -6.98
CA ASP A 204 1.00 1.00 -6.64
C ASP A 204 1.93 1.17 -7.83
N ARG A 205 2.21 0.09 -8.58
CA ARG A 205 3.06 0.17 -9.77
C ARG A 205 2.47 1.11 -10.82
N TYR A 206 1.16 1.05 -11.05
CA TYR A 206 0.49 1.94 -11.99
C TYR A 206 0.58 3.40 -11.53
N ALA A 207 0.25 3.69 -10.26
CA ALA A 207 0.33 5.04 -9.73
C ALA A 207 1.76 5.62 -9.79
N LEU A 208 2.77 4.80 -9.47
CA LEU A 208 4.18 5.18 -9.58
C LEU A 208 4.61 5.40 -11.04
N CYS A 209 4.04 4.65 -11.99
CA CYS A 209 4.28 4.85 -13.42
C CYS A 209 3.68 6.19 -13.89
N VAL A 210 2.45 6.51 -13.49
CA VAL A 210 1.79 7.78 -13.82
C VAL A 210 2.54 8.96 -13.21
N ALA A 211 3.08 8.80 -12.00
CA ALA A 211 3.92 9.80 -11.35
C ALA A 211 5.36 9.87 -11.90
N CYS A 212 5.69 9.14 -12.97
CA CYS A 212 7.04 9.05 -13.54
C CYS A 212 8.13 8.58 -12.56
N GLU A 213 7.74 7.92 -11.46
CA GLU A 213 8.65 7.36 -10.46
C GLU A 213 9.14 5.96 -10.81
N GLN A 214 8.43 5.27 -11.69
CA GLN A 214 8.78 3.97 -12.28
C GLN A 214 8.49 4.02 -13.80
N SER A 215 9.23 3.23 -14.58
CA SER A 215 9.06 3.23 -16.03
C SER A 215 7.81 2.45 -16.47
N LEU A 216 7.25 2.83 -17.62
CA LEU A 216 6.20 2.06 -18.29
C LEU A 216 6.66 0.63 -18.58
N SER A 217 7.91 0.44 -19.01
CA SER A 217 8.47 -0.90 -19.24
C SER A 217 8.38 -1.78 -17.98
N SER A 218 8.63 -1.21 -16.81
CA SER A 218 8.53 -1.94 -15.55
C SER A 218 7.09 -2.27 -15.18
N LEU A 219 6.13 -1.36 -15.44
CA LEU A 219 4.71 -1.67 -15.30
C LEU A 219 4.29 -2.82 -16.23
N LEU A 220 4.68 -2.78 -17.51
CA LEU A 220 4.36 -3.85 -18.47
C LEU A 220 4.94 -5.21 -18.06
N LEU A 221 6.17 -5.22 -17.54
CA LEU A 221 6.81 -6.43 -17.00
C LEU A 221 6.11 -7.00 -15.76
N LEU A 222 5.44 -6.16 -14.97
CA LEU A 222 4.58 -6.61 -13.89
C LEU A 222 3.24 -7.12 -14.42
N MET A 223 2.63 -6.44 -15.39
CA MET A 223 1.33 -6.87 -15.94
C MET A 223 1.43 -8.25 -16.60
N ASP A 224 2.56 -8.58 -17.22
CA ASP A 224 2.77 -9.90 -17.85
C ASP A 224 2.65 -11.07 -16.86
N VAL A 225 3.06 -10.88 -15.60
CA VAL A 225 2.95 -11.96 -14.59
C VAL A 225 1.51 -12.28 -14.18
N TYR A 226 0.57 -11.36 -14.48
CA TYR A 226 -0.85 -11.55 -14.23
C TYR A 226 -1.60 -12.24 -15.38
N ARG A 227 -0.90 -12.70 -16.43
CA ARG A 227 -1.55 -13.32 -17.60
C ARG A 227 -2.48 -14.48 -17.26
N LYS A 228 -2.19 -15.23 -16.19
CA LYS A 228 -3.01 -16.37 -15.73
C LYS A 228 -3.98 -16.00 -14.60
N GLU A 229 -4.17 -14.71 -14.32
CA GLU A 229 -5.06 -14.28 -13.26
C GLU A 229 -6.52 -14.55 -13.63
N SER A 230 -7.29 -15.04 -12.68
CA SER A 230 -8.73 -15.30 -12.86
C SER A 230 -9.59 -14.51 -11.86
N ASP A 231 -8.98 -13.86 -10.87
CA ASP A 231 -9.72 -13.06 -9.91
C ASP A 231 -10.27 -11.79 -10.55
N TYR A 232 -11.59 -11.59 -10.43
CA TYR A 232 -12.31 -10.47 -11.03
C TYR A 232 -11.75 -9.10 -10.63
N ILE A 233 -11.37 -8.91 -9.35
CA ILE A 233 -10.93 -7.61 -8.83
C ILE A 233 -9.60 -7.23 -9.50
N ILE A 234 -8.70 -8.19 -9.65
CA ILE A 234 -7.41 -7.97 -10.30
C ILE A 234 -7.59 -7.79 -11.81
N LEU A 235 -8.44 -8.60 -12.45
CA LEU A 235 -8.72 -8.48 -13.88
C LEU A 235 -9.35 -7.13 -14.24
N SER A 236 -10.34 -6.67 -13.48
CA SER A 236 -10.92 -5.34 -13.66
C SER A 236 -9.84 -4.26 -13.58
N LYS A 237 -8.94 -4.36 -12.60
CA LYS A 237 -7.84 -3.41 -12.46
C LYS A 237 -6.86 -3.45 -13.62
N LEU A 238 -6.49 -4.64 -14.10
CA LEU A 238 -5.62 -4.80 -15.26
C LEU A 238 -6.24 -4.16 -16.50
N ILE A 239 -7.53 -4.39 -16.72
CA ILE A 239 -8.28 -3.79 -17.83
C ILE A 239 -8.26 -2.26 -17.73
N ASP A 240 -8.54 -1.70 -16.54
CA ASP A 240 -8.48 -0.26 -16.31
C ASP A 240 -7.09 0.32 -16.61
N VAL A 241 -6.04 -0.36 -16.15
CA VAL A 241 -4.64 0.04 -16.41
C VAL A 241 -4.35 0.00 -17.92
N CYS A 242 -4.74 -1.07 -18.61
CA CYS A 242 -4.59 -1.20 -20.07
C CYS A 242 -5.28 -0.04 -20.80
N TYR A 243 -6.53 0.27 -20.45
CA TYR A 243 -7.28 1.37 -21.08
C TYR A 243 -6.62 2.72 -20.86
N ASN A 244 -6.26 3.05 -19.62
CA ASN A 244 -5.65 4.34 -19.30
C ASN A 244 -4.29 4.51 -19.99
N VAL A 245 -3.46 3.47 -20.01
CA VAL A 245 -2.16 3.51 -20.70
C VAL A 245 -2.35 3.67 -22.22
N LEU A 246 -3.32 2.97 -22.82
CA LEU A 246 -3.64 3.14 -24.24
C LEU A 246 -4.15 4.55 -24.55
N GLU A 247 -4.95 5.14 -23.68
CA GLU A 247 -5.48 6.49 -23.88
C GLU A 247 -4.34 7.52 -23.92
N VAL A 248 -3.44 7.48 -22.93
CA VAL A 248 -2.28 8.39 -22.88
C VAL A 248 -1.36 8.18 -24.10
N LEU A 249 -1.10 6.93 -24.48
CA LEU A 249 -0.19 6.64 -25.60
C LEU A 249 -0.78 6.93 -26.97
N ARG A 250 -2.10 6.77 -27.14
CA ARG A 250 -2.77 7.17 -28.38
C ARG A 250 -2.53 8.65 -28.67
N ASP A 251 -2.49 9.47 -27.63
CA ASP A 251 -2.31 10.91 -27.75
C ASP A 251 -0.83 11.29 -27.83
N ALA A 252 0.06 10.57 -27.12
CA ALA A 252 1.49 10.88 -27.07
C ALA A 252 2.33 10.26 -28.20
N ILE A 253 2.08 8.97 -28.55
CA ILE A 253 2.84 8.20 -29.55
C ILE A 253 1.89 7.26 -30.33
N PRO A 254 1.08 7.80 -31.27
CA PRO A 254 0.04 7.04 -31.96
C PRO A 254 0.56 5.78 -32.66
N GLU A 255 1.79 5.79 -33.17
CA GLU A 255 2.39 4.72 -33.96
C GLU A 255 2.59 3.42 -33.15
N LEU A 256 2.83 3.54 -31.84
CA LEU A 256 3.03 2.40 -30.95
C LEU A 256 1.73 1.80 -30.42
N THR A 257 0.60 2.47 -30.61
CA THR A 257 -0.69 2.09 -30.04
C THR A 257 -1.11 0.68 -30.45
N ASN A 258 -0.92 0.30 -31.72
CA ASN A 258 -1.29 -1.03 -32.20
C ASN A 258 -0.40 -2.13 -31.61
N ALA A 259 0.91 -1.88 -31.50
CA ALA A 259 1.83 -2.84 -30.88
C ALA A 259 1.46 -3.08 -29.40
N LEU A 260 1.08 -2.03 -28.67
CA LEU A 260 0.69 -2.18 -27.28
C LEU A 260 -0.67 -2.86 -27.09
N LYS A 261 -1.64 -2.62 -28.00
CA LYS A 261 -2.91 -3.36 -28.01
C LYS A 261 -2.68 -4.87 -28.11
N GLU A 262 -1.79 -5.31 -29.00
CA GLU A 262 -1.44 -6.73 -29.12
C GLU A 262 -0.86 -7.28 -27.81
N ILE A 263 -0.01 -6.53 -27.12
CA ILE A 263 0.53 -6.94 -25.80
C ILE A 263 -0.61 -7.08 -24.79
N PHE A 264 -1.51 -6.11 -24.69
CA PHE A 264 -2.63 -6.13 -23.74
C PHE A 264 -3.65 -7.23 -24.04
N ILE A 265 -3.93 -7.48 -25.32
CA ILE A 265 -4.75 -8.62 -25.75
C ILE A 265 -4.10 -9.93 -25.28
N ASN A 266 -2.79 -10.10 -25.48
CA ASN A 266 -2.07 -11.30 -25.04
C ASN A 266 -2.04 -11.48 -23.51
N ILE A 267 -2.00 -10.40 -22.74
CA ILE A 267 -2.08 -10.45 -21.27
C ILE A 267 -3.48 -10.90 -20.82
N LEU A 268 -4.54 -10.39 -21.44
CA LEU A 268 -5.92 -10.64 -21.02
C LEU A 268 -6.55 -11.92 -21.61
N LEU A 269 -6.03 -12.42 -22.74
CA LEU A 269 -6.58 -13.57 -23.48
C LEU A 269 -6.63 -14.86 -22.67
N CYS A 270 -5.59 -15.15 -21.87
CA CYS A 270 -5.53 -16.38 -21.09
C CYS A 270 -6.66 -16.41 -20.04
N SER A 271 -6.94 -15.29 -19.40
CA SER A 271 -8.02 -15.14 -18.42
C SER A 271 -9.42 -15.23 -19.05
N ALA A 272 -9.58 -14.85 -20.32
CA ALA A 272 -10.86 -14.91 -21.02
C ALA A 272 -11.25 -16.34 -21.46
N ASN A 273 -10.30 -17.27 -21.50
CA ASN A 273 -10.49 -18.66 -21.92
C ASN A 273 -10.56 -19.65 -20.73
N ALA A 274 -10.41 -19.17 -19.50
CA ALA A 274 -10.46 -19.94 -18.26
C ALA A 274 -11.86 -19.88 -17.62
#